data_AF-A0A822CLN1-F1
#
_entry.id   AF-A0A822CLN1-F1
#
_cell.length_a   1.000
_cell.length_b   1.000
_cell.length_c   1.000
_cell.angle_alpha   90.00
_cell.angle_beta   90.00
_cell.angle_gamma   90.00
#
_symmetry.space_group_name_H-M   'P 1'
#
loop_
_entity.id
_entity.type
_entity.pdbx_description
1 polymer ?
#
loop_
_entity_poly.entity_id
_entity_poly.type
_entity_poly.pdbx_seq_one_letter_code
_entity_poly.pdbx_strand_id
1 'polypeptide(L)'
;NIMSYYITLFFICIYICLGQDLINNRVLPFIEASIATESVGTDPDDPAIWIHPNQPELSLIIGTDKKTGTGGLYVFNLDGKIIQHIDNIDRPNNVDVEYGFKINETY
;
A
#
# COMPACT_ATOMS: atom_id res chain seq x y z
N ASN A 1 -2.76 53.30 8.49
CA ASN A 1 -4.17 53.67 8.75
C ASN A 1 -5.06 52.51 8.32
N ILE A 2 -6.34 52.51 8.68
CA ILE A 2 -7.31 51.44 8.37
C ILE A 2 -7.31 51.07 6.86
N MET A 3 -7.08 52.06 5.99
CA MET A 3 -7.06 51.88 4.54
C MET A 3 -5.88 51.02 4.05
N SER A 4 -4.71 51.15 4.68
CA SER A 4 -3.55 50.31 4.37
C SER A 4 -3.76 48.83 4.72
N TYR A 5 -4.58 48.52 5.73
CA TYR A 5 -4.88 47.13 6.12
C TYR A 5 -5.74 46.43 5.05
N TYR A 6 -6.76 47.11 4.53
CA TYR A 6 -7.61 46.58 3.47
C TYR A 6 -6.85 46.36 2.16
N ILE A 7 -5.90 47.26 1.83
CA ILE A 7 -5.04 47.10 0.65
C ILE A 7 -4.15 45.86 0.78
N THR A 8 -3.51 45.66 1.94
CA THR A 8 -2.67 44.47 2.17
C THR A 8 -3.50 43.18 2.12
N LEU A 9 -4.69 43.15 2.73
CA LEU A 9 -5.56 41.96 2.65
C LEU A 9 -6.03 41.67 1.22
N PHE A 10 -6.31 42.70 0.42
CA PHE A 10 -6.70 42.54 -0.97
C PHE A 10 -5.59 41.86 -1.79
N PHE A 11 -4.33 42.28 -1.62
CA PHE A 11 -3.21 41.64 -2.30
C PHE A 11 -2.93 40.21 -1.81
N ILE A 12 -3.12 39.92 -0.52
CA ILE A 12 -3.04 38.55 0.01
C ILE A 12 -4.12 37.65 -0.61
N CYS A 13 -5.37 38.12 -0.68
CA CYS A 13 -6.46 37.37 -1.32
C CYS A 13 -6.19 37.12 -2.81
N ILE A 14 -5.69 38.12 -3.54
CA ILE A 14 -5.32 37.95 -4.96
C ILE A 14 -4.19 36.92 -5.10
N TYR A 15 -3.16 36.99 -4.26
CA TYR A 15 -2.03 36.06 -4.32
C TYR A 15 -2.47 34.61 -4.03
N ILE A 16 -3.35 34.42 -3.05
CA ILE A 16 -3.94 33.10 -2.74
C ILE A 16 -4.81 32.60 -3.90
N CYS A 17 -5.65 33.47 -4.48
CA CYS A 17 -6.56 33.10 -5.56
C CYS A 17 -5.78 32.72 -6.84
N LEU A 18 -4.76 33.50 -7.22
CA LEU A 18 -3.91 33.19 -8.38
C LEU A 18 -3.03 31.95 -8.17
N GLY A 19 -2.66 31.63 -6.92
CA GLY A 19 -1.87 30.44 -6.58
C GLY A 19 -2.64 29.13 -6.67
N GLN A 20 -3.98 29.15 -6.61
CA GLN A 20 -4.82 27.95 -6.63
C GLN A 20 -4.90 27.31 -8.03
N ASP A 21 -4.90 28.11 -9.11
CA ASP A 21 -4.98 27.61 -10.49
C ASP A 21 -3.71 26.84 -10.92
N LEU A 22 -2.56 27.13 -10.31
CA LEU A 22 -1.29 26.43 -10.59
C LEU A 22 -1.20 25.05 -9.90
N ILE A 23 -2.01 24.80 -8.87
CA ILE A 23 -2.00 23.53 -8.11
C ILE A 23 -3.08 22.58 -8.62
N ASN A 24 -4.22 23.09 -9.10
CA ASN A 24 -5.38 22.29 -9.52
C ASN A 24 -5.27 21.63 -10.91
N ASN A 25 -4.27 21.96 -11.73
CA ASN A 25 -4.10 21.42 -13.09
C ASN A 25 -3.16 20.21 -13.19
N ARG A 26 -2.74 19.60 -12.08
CA ARG A 26 -2.00 18.33 -12.13
C ARG A 26 -2.95 17.15 -12.30
N VAL A 27 -3.31 16.85 -13.54
CA VAL A 27 -3.86 15.54 -13.90
C VAL A 27 -2.69 14.55 -13.87
N LEU A 28 -2.61 13.71 -12.83
CA LEU A 28 -1.67 12.60 -12.82
C LEU A 28 -2.13 11.56 -13.85
N PRO A 29 -1.20 10.91 -14.58
CA PRO A 29 -1.57 9.82 -15.45
C PRO A 29 -2.20 8.70 -14.63
N PHE A 30 -3.35 8.20 -15.08
CA PHE A 30 -3.95 7.01 -14.51
C PHE A 30 -3.09 5.79 -14.88
N ILE A 31 -2.76 4.97 -13.88
CA ILE A 31 -1.98 3.76 -14.05
C ILE A 31 -2.92 2.58 -13.83
N GLU A 32 -3.11 1.76 -14.87
CA GLU A 32 -3.90 0.54 -14.78
C GLU A 32 -3.07 -0.61 -14.21
N ALA A 33 -3.70 -1.42 -13.35
CA ALA A 33 -3.10 -2.65 -12.88
C ALA A 33 -2.94 -3.63 -14.04
N SER A 34 -1.73 -4.16 -14.24
CA SER A 34 -1.49 -5.16 -15.28
C SER A 34 -2.02 -6.55 -14.89
N ILE A 35 -1.99 -6.86 -13.59
CA ILE A 35 -2.38 -8.15 -13.00
C ILE A 35 -3.07 -7.87 -11.67
N ALA A 36 -4.02 -8.72 -11.29
CA ALA A 36 -4.60 -8.76 -9.96
C ALA A 36 -4.49 -10.18 -9.40
N THR A 37 -4.33 -10.30 -8.08
CA THR A 37 -4.38 -11.60 -7.42
C THR A 37 -5.78 -12.21 -7.52
N GLU A 38 -5.87 -13.52 -7.37
CA GLU A 38 -7.14 -14.17 -7.06
C GLU A 38 -7.75 -13.58 -5.78
N SER A 39 -9.08 -13.55 -5.72
CA SER A 39 -9.79 -13.03 -4.56
C SER A 39 -9.57 -13.94 -3.35
N VAL A 40 -9.40 -13.33 -2.18
CA VAL A 40 -9.27 -14.04 -0.91
C VAL A 40 -10.39 -13.63 0.05
N GLY A 41 -10.86 -14.63 0.81
CA GLY A 41 -11.79 -14.54 1.91
C GLY A 41 -12.75 -13.33 1.91
N THR A 42 -12.82 -12.60 3.02
CA THR A 42 -13.83 -11.54 3.24
C THR A 42 -13.22 -10.16 3.52
N ASP A 43 -12.02 -10.09 4.11
CA ASP A 43 -11.41 -8.82 4.52
C ASP A 43 -9.90 -8.76 4.15
N PRO A 44 -9.55 -8.80 2.84
CA PRO A 44 -8.17 -8.63 2.39
C PRO A 44 -7.59 -7.28 2.82
N ASP A 45 -6.37 -7.23 3.34
CA ASP A 45 -5.78 -6.00 3.90
C ASP A 45 -4.38 -5.66 3.35
N ASP A 46 -3.35 -6.41 3.76
CA ASP A 46 -1.95 -5.96 3.62
C ASP A 46 -1.08 -6.96 2.84
N PRO A 47 -0.32 -6.51 1.83
CA PRO A 47 0.63 -7.35 1.11
C PRO A 47 2.10 -7.12 1.54
N ALA A 48 2.89 -8.18 1.49
CA ALA A 48 4.36 -8.14 1.48
C ALA A 48 4.90 -8.96 0.30
N ILE A 49 6.10 -8.61 -0.19
CA ILE A 49 6.73 -9.33 -1.30
C ILE A 49 7.98 -10.04 -0.79
N TRP A 50 8.01 -11.36 -0.94
CA TRP A 50 9.22 -12.14 -0.78
C TRP A 50 9.94 -12.26 -2.12
N ILE A 51 11.18 -11.77 -2.18
CA ILE A 51 12.00 -11.82 -3.38
C ILE A 51 12.82 -13.10 -3.36
N HIS A 52 12.63 -13.90 -4.40
CA HIS A 52 13.42 -15.11 -4.55
C HIS A 52 14.90 -14.74 -4.81
N PRO A 53 15.87 -15.28 -4.04
CA PRO A 53 17.24 -14.75 -4.00
C PRO A 53 18.00 -14.84 -5.32
N ASN A 54 17.67 -15.81 -6.17
CA ASN A 54 18.41 -16.11 -7.41
C ASN A 54 17.55 -16.10 -8.69
N GLN A 55 16.22 -16.06 -8.56
CA GLN A 55 15.26 -16.27 -9.67
C GLN A 55 14.04 -15.36 -9.43
N PRO A 56 14.14 -14.05 -9.72
CA PRO A 56 13.12 -13.07 -9.35
C PRO A 56 11.71 -13.39 -9.86
N GLU A 57 11.58 -14.13 -10.96
CA GLU A 57 10.33 -14.63 -11.52
C GLU A 57 9.59 -15.63 -10.61
N LEU A 58 10.30 -16.24 -9.66
CA LEU A 58 9.74 -17.12 -8.63
C LEU A 58 9.45 -16.40 -7.31
N SER A 59 9.50 -15.07 -7.30
CA SER A 59 9.13 -14.27 -6.13
C SER A 59 7.66 -14.47 -5.78
N LEU A 60 7.33 -14.21 -4.52
CA LEU A 60 6.01 -14.48 -3.96
C LEU A 60 5.41 -13.20 -3.39
N ILE A 61 4.08 -13.10 -3.50
CA ILE A 61 3.29 -12.10 -2.78
C ILE A 61 2.68 -12.82 -1.59
N ILE A 62 2.76 -12.24 -0.40
CA ILE A 62 2.10 -12.71 0.80
C ILE A 62 1.06 -11.68 1.18
N GLY A 63 -0.19 -12.10 1.37
CA GLY A 63 -1.30 -11.21 1.75
C GLY A 63 -2.06 -11.71 2.98
N THR A 64 -2.75 -10.81 3.67
CA THR A 64 -3.62 -11.13 4.79
C THR A 64 -5.10 -11.03 4.44
N ASP A 65 -5.92 -11.90 5.04
CA ASP A 65 -7.34 -11.64 5.33
C ASP A 65 -7.47 -11.39 6.83
N LYS A 66 -7.80 -10.16 7.23
CA LYS A 66 -7.87 -9.74 8.64
C LYS A 66 -9.20 -10.06 9.32
N LYS A 67 -10.03 -10.94 8.76
CA LYS A 67 -11.29 -11.34 9.38
C LYS A 67 -11.05 -11.91 10.78
N THR A 68 -11.78 -11.41 11.77
CA THR A 68 -11.76 -11.96 13.14
C THR A 68 -12.29 -13.40 13.16
N GLY A 69 -11.56 -14.30 13.81
CA GLY A 69 -11.88 -15.72 13.96
C GLY A 69 -11.70 -16.62 12.72
N THR A 70 -11.75 -16.05 11.51
CA THR A 70 -11.66 -16.82 10.25
C THR A 70 -10.75 -16.18 9.20
N GLY A 71 -9.82 -15.33 9.62
CA GLY A 71 -8.84 -14.71 8.74
C GLY A 71 -7.77 -15.70 8.28
N GLY A 72 -6.79 -15.21 7.53
CA GLY A 72 -5.75 -16.07 6.98
C GLY A 72 -4.56 -15.35 6.37
N LEU A 73 -3.53 -16.13 6.08
CA LEU A 73 -2.37 -15.73 5.28
C LEU A 73 -2.43 -16.46 3.95
N TYR A 74 -2.22 -15.73 2.86
CA TYR A 74 -2.28 -16.23 1.49
C TYR A 74 -0.95 -15.98 0.81
N VAL A 75 -0.49 -16.95 0.04
CA VAL A 75 0.74 -16.85 -0.77
C VAL A 75 0.34 -16.96 -2.23
N PHE A 76 0.75 -15.98 -3.02
CA PHE A 76 0.51 -15.91 -4.44
C PHE A 76 1.82 -15.95 -5.23
N ASN A 77 1.77 -16.49 -6.44
CA ASN A 77 2.81 -16.26 -7.44
C ASN A 77 2.64 -14.86 -8.10
N LEU A 78 3.58 -14.46 -8.96
CA LEU A 78 3.53 -13.15 -9.64
C LEU A 78 2.41 -13.02 -10.69
N ASP A 79 1.80 -14.13 -11.12
CA ASP A 79 0.59 -14.13 -11.97
C ASP A 79 -0.70 -13.94 -11.14
N GLY A 80 -0.57 -13.81 -9.81
CA GLY A 80 -1.68 -13.60 -8.89
C GLY A 80 -2.41 -14.86 -8.45
N LYS A 81 -1.92 -16.06 -8.78
CA LYS A 81 -2.54 -17.34 -8.38
C LYS A 81 -2.22 -17.69 -6.94
N ILE A 82 -3.21 -18.12 -6.17
CA ILE A 82 -2.99 -18.65 -4.82
C ILE A 82 -2.26 -19.99 -4.94
N ILE A 83 -1.06 -20.07 -4.36
CA ILE A 83 -0.26 -21.30 -4.32
C ILE A 83 -0.25 -21.95 -2.94
N GLN A 84 -0.57 -21.18 -1.89
CA GLN A 84 -0.74 -21.68 -0.52
C GLN A 84 -1.61 -20.73 0.30
N HIS A 85 -2.30 -21.25 1.31
CA HIS A 85 -2.95 -20.44 2.33
C HIS A 85 -2.94 -21.14 3.70
N ILE A 86 -3.10 -20.35 4.76
CA ILE A 86 -3.36 -20.79 6.13
C ILE A 86 -4.57 -20.02 6.62
N ASP A 87 -5.68 -20.73 6.86
CA ASP A 87 -6.93 -20.14 7.35
C ASP A 87 -7.08 -20.28 8.88
N ASN A 88 -8.15 -19.71 9.41
CA ASN A 88 -8.52 -19.73 10.83
C ASN A 88 -7.47 -19.07 11.73
N ILE A 89 -6.77 -18.07 11.20
CA ILE A 89 -5.94 -17.18 12.00
C ILE A 89 -6.85 -16.08 12.54
N ASP A 90 -6.81 -15.84 13.85
CA ASP A 90 -7.60 -14.78 14.44
C ASP A 90 -7.00 -13.41 14.09
N ARG A 91 -7.58 -12.76 13.08
CA ARG A 91 -7.26 -11.40 12.64
C ARG A 91 -5.75 -11.17 12.36
N PRO A 92 -5.14 -11.85 11.37
CA PRO A 92 -3.81 -11.47 10.89
C PRO A 92 -3.94 -10.14 10.14
N ASN A 93 -3.61 -9.02 10.79
CA ASN A 93 -3.87 -7.69 10.24
C ASN A 93 -2.85 -7.33 9.15
N ASN A 94 -1.57 -7.26 9.53
CA ASN A 94 -0.47 -6.86 8.66
C ASN A 94 0.53 -7.99 8.49
N VAL A 95 1.33 -7.91 7.43
CA VAL A 95 2.41 -8.85 7.15
C VAL A 95 3.62 -8.09 6.63
N ASP A 96 4.82 -8.54 7.00
CA ASP A 96 6.08 -8.04 6.48
C ASP A 96 7.06 -9.21 6.29
N VAL A 97 8.08 -9.02 5.46
CA VAL A 97 9.10 -10.03 5.15
C VAL A 97 10.48 -9.45 5.44
N GLU A 98 11.22 -10.13 6.31
CA GLU A 98 12.61 -9.79 6.65
C GLU A 98 13.56 -10.91 6.20
N TYR A 99 14.81 -10.56 5.88
CA TYR A 99 15.81 -11.48 5.35
C TYR A 99 17.00 -11.63 6.31
N GLY A 100 17.75 -12.72 6.16
CA GLY A 100 18.97 -12.92 6.94
C GLY A 100 18.76 -13.17 8.44
N PHE A 101 17.51 -13.44 8.86
CA PHE A 101 17.24 -13.88 10.22
C PHE A 101 17.96 -15.21 10.49
N LYS A 102 18.87 -15.20 11.48
CA LYS A 102 19.66 -16.37 11.84
C LYS A 102 18.89 -17.23 12.83
N ILE A 103 18.59 -18.46 12.45
CA ILE A 103 18.01 -19.46 13.34
C ILE A 103 19.15 -20.37 13.82
N ASN A 104 19.42 -20.38 15.14
CA ASN A 104 20.45 -21.14 15.86
C ASN A 104 21.88 -20.56 15.91
N GLU A 105 22.08 -19.43 16.60
CA GLU A 105 23.35 -19.20 17.29
C GLU A 105 23.20 -19.72 18.74
N THR A 106 23.81 -20.86 19.03
CA THR A 106 24.02 -21.32 20.42
C THR A 106 25.01 -20.34 21.06
N TYR A 107 24.59 -19.61 22.10
CA TYR A 107 25.47 -18.75 22.90
C TYR A 107 26.53 -19.55 23.66
#